data_AF-A0A7S1AE53-F1
#
_entry.id   AF-A0A7S1AE53-F1
#
_cell.length_a   1.000
_cell.length_b   1.000
_cell.length_c   1.000
_cell.angle_alpha   90.00
_cell.angle_beta   90.00
_cell.angle_gamma   90.00
#
_symmetry.space_group_name_H-M   'P 1'
#
loop_
_entity.id
_entity.type
_entity.pdbx_description
1 polymer ?
#
loop_
_entity_poly.entity_id
_entity_poly.type
_entity_poly.pdbx_seq_one_letter_code
_entity_poly.pdbx_strand_id
1 'polypeptide(L)'
;DKEYMQRLMEEELTDPRVNRNLLRDQDDPNFWWDAARKPMCRSLFRSEQVWDRRKNVWFTQYKTVQGNNIKREEIAEELQLCSAEIRRIVAPIMKYKITEVLLFEALADWKQQAGSIDGQGFATILEREDMKTSLLQVRSRIDTEGPSAATAMMDEYSERHLCLAVEKAK
;
A
#
# COMPACT_ATOMS: atom_id res chain seq x y z
N ASP A 1 -7.78 20.26 34.63
CA ASP A 1 -7.26 21.38 35.43
C ASP A 1 -5.80 21.64 35.17
N LYS A 2 -5.45 22.87 34.79
CA LYS A 2 -4.08 23.29 34.52
C LYS A 2 -3.23 23.40 35.80
N GLU A 3 -3.82 23.91 36.87
CA GLU A 3 -3.15 24.07 38.18
C GLU A 3 -2.84 22.75 38.87
N TYR A 4 -3.71 21.74 38.70
CA TYR A 4 -3.46 20.39 39.22
C TYR A 4 -2.25 19.74 38.53
N MET A 5 -2.15 19.88 37.20
CA MET A 5 -1.03 19.31 36.44
C MET A 5 0.29 20.03 36.71
N GLN A 6 0.25 21.34 36.99
CA GLN A 6 1.43 22.09 37.42
C GLN A 6 1.94 21.61 38.79
N ARG A 7 1.05 21.49 39.78
CA ARG A 7 1.40 20.96 41.11
C ARG A 7 1.94 19.53 41.04
N LEU A 8 1.29 18.67 40.25
CA LEU A 8 1.76 17.29 40.06
C LEU A 8 3.16 17.24 39.41
N MET A 9 3.46 18.12 38.44
CA MET A 9 4.80 18.21 37.85
C MET A 9 5.85 18.68 38.84
N GLU A 10 5.54 19.66 39.69
CA GLU A 10 6.45 20.12 40.75
C GLU A 10 6.73 19.02 41.79
N GLU A 11 5.70 18.29 42.21
CA GLU A 11 5.82 17.16 43.13
C GLU A 11 6.63 16.00 42.52
N GLU A 12 6.43 15.68 41.24
CA GLU A 12 7.21 14.64 40.55
C GLU A 12 8.69 14.98 40.36
N LEU A 13 9.07 16.27 40.42
CA LEU A 13 10.45 16.75 40.34
C LEU A 13 11.14 16.84 41.70
N THR A 14 10.39 16.87 42.79
CA THR A 14 10.93 17.21 44.12
C THR A 14 10.72 16.11 45.16
N ASP A 15 9.65 15.31 45.09
CA ASP A 15 9.34 14.30 46.11
C ASP A 15 9.56 12.85 45.61
N PRO A 16 10.55 12.12 46.15
CA PRO A 16 10.80 10.71 45.85
C PRO A 16 9.62 9.76 46.17
N ARG A 17 8.68 10.18 47.04
CA ARG A 17 7.48 9.39 47.37
C ARG A 17 6.46 9.40 46.22
N VAL A 18 6.39 10.53 45.50
CA VAL A 18 5.53 10.72 44.33
C VAL A 18 6.21 10.17 43.08
N ASN A 19 7.52 10.38 42.94
CA ASN A 19 8.31 9.86 41.83
C ASN A 19 9.51 9.02 42.32
N ARG A 20 9.32 7.70 42.35
CA ARG A 20 10.36 6.73 42.77
C ARG A 20 11.60 6.71 41.87
N ASN A 21 11.52 7.31 40.69
CA ASN A 21 12.64 7.38 39.74
C ASN A 21 13.56 8.59 39.97
N LEU A 22 13.25 9.50 40.90
CA LEU A 22 14.05 10.72 41.14
C LEU A 22 15.51 10.45 41.49
N LEU A 23 15.78 9.36 42.19
CA LEU A 23 17.10 8.98 42.69
C LEU A 23 17.59 7.66 42.11
N ARG A 24 16.91 7.15 41.08
CA ARG A 24 17.13 5.82 40.52
C ARG A 24 17.91 5.92 39.22
N ASP A 25 18.82 4.99 39.01
CA ASP A 25 19.58 4.92 37.77
C ASP A 25 18.66 4.55 36.59
N GLN A 26 18.95 5.11 35.41
CA GLN A 26 18.18 4.87 34.18
C GLN A 26 18.38 3.44 33.65
N ASP A 27 19.49 2.81 34.02
CA ASP A 27 19.82 1.43 33.68
C ASP A 27 19.12 0.39 34.59
N ASP A 28 18.45 0.81 35.68
CA ASP A 28 17.65 -0.10 36.51
C ASP A 28 16.41 -0.56 35.72
N PRO A 29 16.18 -1.87 35.54
CA PRO A 29 15.00 -2.38 34.83
C PRO A 29 13.67 -1.80 35.34
N ASN A 30 13.57 -1.48 36.63
CA ASN A 30 12.37 -0.93 37.26
C ASN A 30 12.12 0.56 36.97
N PHE A 31 13.14 1.30 36.51
CA PHE A 31 13.01 2.71 36.15
C PHE A 31 11.92 2.89 35.08
N TRP A 32 11.98 2.09 34.02
CA TRP A 32 11.02 2.14 32.91
C TRP A 32 9.62 1.68 33.31
N TRP A 33 9.50 0.70 34.21
CA TRP A 33 8.22 0.22 34.71
C TRP A 33 7.46 1.29 35.50
N ASP A 34 8.16 2.02 36.37
CA ASP A 34 7.55 3.09 37.17
C ASP A 34 7.30 4.35 36.33
N ALA A 35 8.17 4.67 35.36
CA ALA A 35 7.95 5.74 34.40
C ALA A 35 6.70 5.48 33.54
N ALA A 36 6.52 4.26 33.04
CA ALA A 36 5.37 3.88 32.22
C ALA A 36 4.03 3.88 32.97
N ARG A 37 4.03 3.89 34.30
CA ARG A 37 2.81 3.96 35.12
C ARG A 37 2.26 5.38 35.26
N LYS A 38 3.10 6.40 35.08
CA LYS A 38 2.69 7.81 35.22
C LYS A 38 1.61 8.17 34.18
N PRO A 39 0.52 8.87 34.57
CA PRO A 39 -0.56 9.23 33.66
C PRO A 39 -0.08 10.03 32.43
N MET A 40 0.84 10.97 32.62
CA MET A 40 1.42 11.76 31.53
C MET A 40 2.26 10.90 30.59
N CYS A 41 3.12 10.03 31.12
CA CYS A 41 3.90 9.10 30.31
C CYS A 41 3.00 8.16 29.52
N ARG A 42 1.90 7.64 30.11
CA ARG A 42 0.91 6.83 29.38
C ARG A 42 0.27 7.60 28.21
N SER A 43 -0.05 8.87 28.42
CA SER A 43 -0.60 9.73 27.35
C SER A 43 0.43 9.96 26.25
N LEU A 44 1.69 10.23 26.61
CA LEU A 44 2.79 10.38 25.66
C LEU A 44 3.01 9.10 24.86
N PHE A 45 3.13 7.94 25.51
CA PHE A 45 3.28 6.64 24.83
C PHE A 45 2.11 6.32 23.90
N ARG A 46 0.87 6.62 24.31
CA ARG A 46 -0.29 6.46 23.41
C ARG A 46 -0.20 7.37 22.19
N SER A 47 0.21 8.62 22.38
CA SER A 47 0.39 9.57 21.27
C SER A 47 1.50 9.12 20.32
N GLU A 48 2.62 8.63 20.86
CA GLU A 48 3.74 8.09 20.11
C GLU A 48 3.33 6.86 19.30
N GLN A 49 2.62 5.90 19.92
CA GLN A 49 2.07 4.74 19.22
C GLN A 49 1.14 5.13 18.05
N VAL A 50 0.31 6.17 18.23
CA VAL A 50 -0.54 6.68 17.14
C VAL A 50 0.31 7.24 16.01
N TRP A 51 1.36 8.00 16.34
CA TRP A 51 2.29 8.52 15.34
C TRP A 51 3.06 7.42 14.62
N ASP A 52 3.55 6.41 15.33
CA ASP A 52 4.26 5.30 14.73
C ASP A 52 3.36 4.45 13.83
N ARG A 53 2.10 4.22 14.23
CA ARG A 53 1.11 3.59 13.35
C ARG A 53 0.93 4.38 12.06
N ARG A 54 0.82 5.71 12.13
CA ARG A 54 0.70 6.58 10.95
C ARG A 54 1.96 6.53 10.09
N LYS A 55 3.15 6.62 10.69
CA LYS A 55 4.43 6.47 9.98
C LYS A 55 4.47 5.13 9.25
N ASN A 56 4.07 4.04 9.89
CA ASN A 56 4.03 2.72 9.26
C ASN A 56 3.08 2.67 8.07
N VAL A 57 1.89 3.28 8.17
CA VAL A 57 0.97 3.42 7.03
C VAL A 57 1.63 4.19 5.89
N TRP A 58 2.29 5.30 6.17
CA TRP A 58 2.99 6.09 5.16
C TRP A 58 4.16 5.33 4.53
N PHE A 59 4.94 4.60 5.33
CA PHE A 59 6.02 3.76 4.81
C PHE A 59 5.49 2.66 3.90
N THR A 60 4.38 2.02 4.26
CA THR A 60 3.72 1.03 3.40
C THR A 60 3.23 1.66 2.11
N GLN A 61 2.54 2.81 2.18
CA GLN A 61 2.07 3.54 1.01
C GLN A 61 3.23 3.94 0.09
N TYR A 62 4.33 4.45 0.66
CA TYR A 62 5.54 4.81 -0.08
C TYR A 62 6.11 3.59 -0.82
N LYS A 63 6.28 2.45 -0.13
CA LYS A 63 6.76 1.21 -0.74
C LYS A 63 5.83 0.72 -1.85
N THR A 64 4.51 0.80 -1.66
CA THR A 64 3.53 0.45 -2.69
C THR A 64 3.65 1.34 -3.92
N VAL A 65 3.76 2.66 -3.74
CA VAL A 65 3.92 3.60 -4.86
C VAL A 65 5.24 3.35 -5.60
N GLN A 66 6.34 3.18 -4.87
CA GLN A 66 7.64 2.88 -5.47
C GLN A 66 7.60 1.57 -6.26
N GLY A 67 7.04 0.50 -5.69
CA GLY A 67 6.87 -0.78 -6.38
C GLY A 67 6.00 -0.67 -7.63
N ASN A 68 4.91 0.12 -7.57
CA ASN A 68 4.07 0.36 -8.74
C ASN A 68 4.80 1.16 -9.83
N ASN A 69 5.65 2.12 -9.47
CA ASN A 69 6.44 2.88 -10.43
C ASN A 69 7.44 1.98 -11.18
N ILE A 70 8.13 1.09 -10.47
CA ILE A 70 9.04 0.11 -11.09
C ILE A 70 8.28 -0.78 -12.09
N LYS A 71 7.11 -1.27 -11.71
CA LYS A 71 6.27 -2.08 -12.62
C LYS A 71 5.80 -1.29 -13.85
N ARG A 72 5.48 0.00 -13.70
CA ARG A 72 5.09 0.87 -14.82
C ARG A 72 6.25 1.07 -15.80
N GLU A 73 7.46 1.25 -15.28
CA GLU A 73 8.67 1.35 -16.09
C GLU A 73 8.91 0.06 -16.88
N GLU A 74 8.85 -1.09 -16.20
CA GLU A 74 8.98 -2.40 -16.83
C GLU A 74 7.93 -2.64 -17.93
N ILE A 75 6.65 -2.32 -17.66
CA ILE A 75 5.58 -2.42 -18.67
C ILE A 75 5.82 -1.46 -19.83
N ALA A 76 6.29 -0.24 -19.57
CA ALA A 76 6.55 0.74 -20.61
C ALA A 76 7.69 0.29 -21.54
N GLU A 77 8.74 -0.33 -20.99
CA GLU A 77 9.84 -0.93 -21.76
C GLU A 77 9.34 -2.08 -22.63
N GLU A 78 8.60 -3.02 -22.06
CA GLU A 78 8.08 -4.18 -22.80
C GLU A 78 7.03 -3.79 -23.84
N LEU A 79 6.23 -2.76 -23.59
CA LEU A 79 5.28 -2.22 -24.57
C LEU A 79 5.99 -1.72 -25.82
N GLN A 80 7.26 -1.29 -25.75
CA GLN A 80 8.02 -0.89 -26.94
C GLN A 80 8.32 -2.07 -27.87
N LEU A 81 8.42 -3.29 -27.31
CA LEU A 81 8.67 -4.52 -28.03
C LEU A 81 7.39 -5.11 -28.67
N CYS A 82 6.22 -4.66 -28.23
CA CYS A 82 4.93 -5.09 -28.76
C CYS A 82 4.65 -4.53 -30.17
N SER A 83 3.80 -5.23 -30.92
CA SER A 83 3.25 -4.73 -32.18
C SER A 83 2.63 -3.34 -32.06
N ALA A 84 2.65 -2.59 -33.17
CA ALA A 84 2.08 -1.24 -33.22
C ALA A 84 0.58 -1.21 -32.90
N GLU A 85 -0.13 -2.32 -33.14
CA GLU A 85 -1.54 -2.46 -32.84
C GLU A 85 -1.79 -2.45 -31.32
N ILE A 86 -1.08 -3.29 -30.56
CA ILE A 86 -1.20 -3.31 -29.08
C ILE A 86 -0.84 -1.95 -28.49
N ARG A 87 0.24 -1.33 -28.95
CA ARG A 87 0.60 0.03 -28.49
C ARG A 87 -0.50 1.06 -28.75
N ARG A 88 -1.16 1.00 -29.91
CA ARG A 88 -2.31 1.88 -30.23
C ARG A 88 -3.51 1.62 -29.34
N ILE A 89 -3.71 0.38 -28.88
CA ILE A 89 -4.79 0.02 -27.95
C ILE A 89 -4.49 0.52 -26.55
N VAL A 90 -3.28 0.23 -26.05
CA VAL A 90 -2.91 0.42 -24.65
C VAL A 90 -2.54 1.86 -24.33
N ALA A 91 -1.74 2.54 -25.16
CA ALA A 91 -1.20 3.86 -24.85
C ALA A 91 -2.26 4.92 -24.45
N PRO A 92 -3.44 5.02 -25.10
CA PRO A 92 -4.47 5.99 -24.71
C PRO A 92 -5.13 5.70 -23.34
N ILE A 93 -5.16 4.43 -22.93
CA ILE A 93 -5.87 3.97 -21.73
C ILE A 93 -4.94 3.69 -20.55
N MET A 94 -3.61 3.73 -20.73
CA MET A 94 -2.61 3.53 -19.66
C MET A 94 -2.79 4.42 -18.43
N LYS A 95 -3.40 5.61 -18.60
CA LYS A 95 -3.68 6.54 -17.49
C LYS A 95 -4.75 6.05 -16.52
N TYR A 96 -5.54 5.04 -16.88
CA TYR A 96 -6.64 4.53 -16.06
C TYR A 96 -6.17 3.38 -15.18
N LYS A 97 -6.66 3.38 -13.93
CA LYS A 97 -6.22 2.43 -12.92
C LYS A 97 -6.55 0.97 -13.28
N ILE A 98 -7.72 0.73 -13.89
CA ILE A 98 -8.13 -0.59 -14.33
C ILE A 98 -7.14 -1.19 -15.34
N THR A 99 -6.63 -0.38 -16.27
CA THR A 99 -5.62 -0.82 -17.24
C THR A 99 -4.31 -1.17 -16.56
N GLU A 100 -3.86 -0.38 -15.59
CA GLU A 100 -2.66 -0.72 -14.80
C GLU A 100 -2.81 -2.07 -14.08
N VAL A 101 -3.98 -2.32 -13.48
CA VAL A 101 -4.24 -3.56 -12.73
C VAL A 101 -4.18 -4.77 -13.64
N LEU A 102 -4.87 -4.73 -14.78
CA LEU A 102 -4.84 -5.81 -15.77
C LEU A 102 -3.43 -6.09 -16.29
N LEU A 103 -2.64 -5.06 -16.54
CA LEU A 103 -1.26 -5.22 -17.00
C LEU A 103 -0.33 -5.73 -15.89
N PHE A 104 -0.54 -5.32 -14.63
CA PHE A 104 0.21 -5.83 -13.50
C PHE A 104 -0.06 -7.31 -13.24
N GLU A 105 -1.28 -7.77 -13.49
CA GLU A 105 -1.65 -9.19 -13.39
C GLU A 105 -1.04 -10.00 -14.52
N ALA A 106 -1.16 -9.53 -15.76
CA ALA A 106 -0.47 -10.16 -16.88
C ALA A 106 1.05 -10.25 -16.64
N LEU A 107 1.65 -9.21 -16.03
CA LEU A 107 3.08 -9.19 -15.70
C LEU A 107 3.42 -10.17 -14.57
N ALA A 108 2.54 -10.31 -13.58
CA ALA A 108 2.70 -11.27 -12.51
C ALA A 108 2.57 -12.72 -13.02
N ASP A 109 1.56 -12.98 -13.85
CA ASP A 109 1.31 -14.27 -14.48
C ASP A 109 2.48 -14.66 -15.39
N TRP A 110 3.01 -13.70 -16.16
CA TRP A 110 4.24 -13.88 -16.93
C TRP A 110 5.40 -14.26 -16.04
N LYS A 111 5.68 -13.53 -14.96
CA LYS A 111 6.81 -13.82 -14.05
C LYS A 111 6.68 -15.19 -13.38
N GLN A 112 5.46 -15.63 -13.10
CA GLN A 112 5.20 -16.98 -12.58
C GLN A 112 5.43 -18.06 -13.64
N GLN A 113 5.02 -17.81 -14.89
CA GLN A 113 5.17 -18.74 -16.02
C GLN A 113 6.56 -18.70 -16.67
N ALA A 114 7.35 -17.64 -16.48
CA ALA A 114 8.70 -17.50 -17.02
C ALA A 114 9.67 -18.56 -16.48
N GLY A 115 9.33 -19.24 -15.39
CA GLY A 115 10.03 -20.44 -14.90
C GLY A 115 9.75 -21.71 -15.70
N SER A 116 8.72 -21.74 -16.57
CA SER A 116 8.35 -22.89 -17.39
C SER A 116 8.72 -22.70 -18.87
N ILE A 117 9.91 -23.23 -19.21
CA ILE A 117 10.40 -23.82 -20.47
C ILE A 117 10.32 -22.99 -21.77
N ASP A 118 9.29 -22.19 -22.03
CA ASP A 118 9.21 -21.33 -23.21
C ASP A 118 9.46 -19.87 -22.77
N GLY A 119 10.68 -19.39 -22.93
CA GLY A 119 11.12 -18.02 -22.58
C GLY A 119 10.47 -16.92 -23.44
N GLN A 120 9.15 -16.94 -23.56
CA GLN A 120 8.35 -15.93 -24.23
C GLN A 120 8.36 -14.66 -23.37
N GLY A 121 8.66 -13.53 -24.01
CA GLY A 121 8.67 -12.22 -23.35
C GLY A 121 7.26 -11.78 -22.96
N PHE A 122 7.17 -10.77 -22.09
CA PHE A 122 5.88 -10.20 -21.68
C PHE A 122 5.08 -9.69 -22.89
N ALA A 123 5.76 -9.17 -23.92
CA ALA A 123 5.15 -8.80 -25.19
C ALA A 123 4.29 -9.92 -25.82
N THR A 124 4.74 -11.18 -25.74
CA THR A 124 3.98 -12.32 -26.29
C THR A 124 2.68 -12.55 -25.55
N ILE A 125 2.64 -12.31 -24.23
CA ILE A 125 1.41 -12.43 -23.43
C ILE A 125 0.42 -11.34 -23.79
N LEU A 126 0.90 -10.11 -24.01
CA LEU A 126 0.04 -9.01 -24.47
C LEU A 126 -0.50 -9.22 -25.88
N GLU A 127 0.21 -9.97 -26.71
CA GLU A 127 -0.22 -10.33 -28.07
C GLU A 127 -1.16 -11.53 -28.13
N ARG A 128 -1.42 -12.21 -27.00
CA ARG A 128 -2.45 -13.26 -26.96
C ARG A 128 -3.84 -12.66 -27.19
N GLU A 129 -4.67 -13.39 -27.93
CA GLU A 129 -5.97 -12.91 -28.38
C GLU A 129 -6.93 -12.62 -27.22
N ASP A 130 -6.85 -13.38 -26.14
CA ASP A 130 -7.62 -13.18 -24.91
C ASP A 130 -7.27 -11.86 -24.22
N MET A 131 -5.98 -11.55 -24.08
CA MET A 131 -5.52 -10.31 -23.48
C MET A 131 -5.84 -9.10 -24.37
N LYS A 132 -5.62 -9.24 -25.69
CA LYS A 132 -5.97 -8.22 -26.67
C LYS A 132 -7.46 -7.90 -26.65
N THR A 133 -8.31 -8.93 -26.61
CA THR A 133 -9.77 -8.76 -26.51
C THR A 133 -10.16 -8.03 -25.24
N SER A 134 -9.55 -8.39 -24.10
CA SER A 134 -9.80 -7.75 -22.81
C SER A 134 -9.42 -6.27 -22.83
N LEU A 135 -8.23 -5.93 -23.36
CA LEU A 135 -7.77 -4.55 -23.52
C LEU A 135 -8.64 -3.74 -24.48
N LEU A 136 -9.11 -4.35 -25.57
CA LEU A 136 -10.04 -3.73 -26.51
C LEU A 136 -11.41 -3.44 -25.88
N GLN A 137 -11.94 -4.34 -25.06
CA GLN A 137 -13.20 -4.13 -24.34
C GLN A 137 -13.07 -2.96 -23.35
N VAL A 138 -11.98 -2.92 -22.58
CA VAL A 138 -11.69 -1.80 -21.66
C VAL A 138 -11.60 -0.50 -22.44
N ARG A 139 -10.86 -0.48 -23.55
CA ARG A 139 -10.76 0.70 -24.42
C ARG A 139 -12.11 1.13 -24.95
N SER A 140 -12.90 0.22 -25.50
CA SER A 140 -14.19 0.52 -26.10
C SER A 140 -15.17 1.11 -25.07
N ARG A 141 -15.22 0.56 -23.85
CA ARG A 141 -16.05 1.13 -22.76
C ARG A 141 -15.59 2.53 -22.39
N ILE A 142 -14.28 2.75 -22.24
CA ILE A 142 -13.72 4.06 -21.89
C ILE A 142 -13.93 5.08 -23.00
N ASP A 143 -13.74 4.71 -24.26
CA ASP A 143 -13.93 5.61 -25.40
C ASP A 143 -15.41 6.03 -25.53
N THR A 144 -16.35 5.20 -25.06
CA THR A 144 -17.80 5.48 -25.10
C THR A 144 -18.31 6.30 -23.92
N GLU A 145 -17.94 5.90 -22.69
CA GLU A 145 -18.51 6.42 -21.43
C GLU A 145 -17.52 7.32 -20.65
N GLY A 146 -16.29 7.44 -21.15
CA GLY A 146 -15.25 8.28 -20.60
C GLY A 146 -14.66 7.77 -19.28
N PRO A 147 -14.13 8.68 -18.44
CA PRO A 147 -13.48 8.32 -17.18
C PRO A 147 -14.39 7.60 -16.17
N SER A 148 -15.70 7.85 -16.23
CA SER A 148 -16.68 7.24 -15.31
C SER A 148 -16.72 5.72 -15.45
N ALA A 149 -16.63 5.20 -16.68
CA ALA A 149 -16.56 3.77 -16.94
C ALA A 149 -15.27 3.14 -16.44
N ALA A 150 -14.14 3.86 -16.49
CA ALA A 150 -12.89 3.35 -15.93
C ALA A 150 -12.99 3.13 -14.42
N THR A 151 -13.67 4.04 -13.71
CA THR A 151 -13.96 3.88 -12.27
C THR A 151 -14.92 2.74 -12.03
N ALA A 152 -16.05 2.68 -12.75
CA ALA A 152 -17.03 1.60 -12.61
C ALA A 152 -16.41 0.21 -12.86
N MET A 153 -15.57 0.06 -13.89
CA MET A 153 -14.86 -1.18 -14.15
C MET A 153 -13.88 -1.54 -13.04
N MET A 154 -13.24 -0.57 -12.41
CA MET A 154 -12.36 -0.81 -11.27
C MET A 154 -13.16 -1.27 -10.04
N ASP A 155 -14.33 -0.69 -9.81
CA ASP A 155 -15.22 -1.11 -8.72
C ASP A 155 -15.75 -2.54 -8.95
N GLU A 156 -16.24 -2.84 -10.16
CA GLU A 156 -16.64 -4.19 -10.59
C GLU A 156 -15.49 -5.21 -10.39
N TYR A 157 -14.27 -4.80 -10.72
CA TYR A 157 -13.07 -5.62 -10.54
C TYR A 157 -12.78 -5.92 -9.07
N SER A 158 -12.81 -4.88 -8.23
CA SER A 158 -12.61 -5.00 -6.79
C SER A 158 -13.66 -5.87 -6.12
N GLU A 159 -14.93 -5.75 -6.50
CA GLU A 159 -16.02 -6.58 -5.98
C GLU A 159 -15.81 -8.06 -6.30
N ARG A 160 -15.45 -8.40 -7.55
CA ARG A 160 -15.17 -9.78 -7.95
C ARG A 160 -14.01 -10.38 -7.14
N HIS A 161 -12.94 -9.62 -6.95
CA HIS A 161 -11.79 -10.08 -6.15
C HIS A 161 -12.15 -10.32 -4.69
N LEU A 162 -12.97 -9.44 -4.11
CA LEU A 162 -13.46 -9.61 -2.74
C LEU A 162 -14.31 -10.87 -2.60
N CYS A 163 -15.21 -11.15 -3.56
CA CYS A 163 -15.99 -12.39 -3.57
C CYS A 163 -15.08 -13.64 -3.62
N LEU A 164 -14.10 -13.65 -4.53
CA LEU A 164 -13.17 -14.78 -4.67
C LEU A 164 -12.30 -14.99 -3.42
N ALA A 165 -11.89 -13.91 -2.75
CA ALA A 165 -11.13 -13.98 -1.51
C ALA A 165 -11.96 -14.59 -0.36
N VAL A 166 -13.25 -14.23 -0.28
CA VAL A 166 -14.19 -14.81 0.69
C VAL A 166 -14.44 -16.29 0.40
N GLU A 167 -14.55 -16.69 -0.87
CA GLU A 167 -14.73 -18.09 -1.25
C GLU A 167 -13.52 -18.95 -0.91
N LYS A 168 -12.29 -18.45 -1.13
CA LYS A 168 -11.05 -19.16 -0.78
C LYS A 168 -10.79 -19.27 0.73
N ALA A 169 -11.45 -18.44 1.53
CA ALA A 169 -11.33 -18.44 2.98
C ALA A 169 -12.31 -19.39 3.68
N LYS A 170 -13.24 -19.99 2.93
CA LYS A 170 -14.16 -21.05 3.40
C LYS A 170 -13.58 -22.43 3.10
#